data_AF-A0A411WG85-F1
#
_entry.id   AF-A0A411WG85-F1
#
_cell.length_a   1.000
_cell.length_b   1.000
_cell.length_c   1.000
_cell.angle_alpha   90.00
_cell.angle_beta   90.00
_cell.angle_gamma   90.00
#
_symmetry.space_group_name_H-M   'P 1'
#
loop_
_entity.id
_entity.type
_entity.pdbx_description
1 polymer ?
#
loop_
_entity_poly.entity_id
_entity_poly.type
_entity_poly.pdbx_seq_one_letter_code
_entity_poly.pdbx_strand_id
1 'polypeptide(L)'
;MQSFLLPLWHQIVLSAPLFILAILGYALIRWAKWSKNVADGLTKFVFSVALPAMLFRMMCNFSKQPPVDARLLIAFFGSCLIVFVIGRVLAAKMLKLDGTSGSVFALGGIFSNNVMLGIPVATVALGEASLPSVALVLVFNGLILWTLVTVSVEWSRSGSLSINGFAKTAANVLKNPLIIGIISGTLFSLTGYDLPAVVDQPVSMLGQIAAPMSLVALGMGLAEYRIRDGWQISSVICTLKLIVQPFIVWLLAVALNLPPMETQVVVLLGSMAVGVNVYLMARQFNVIVGPAASSMVISTILSAITTPLILTLIGVRV
;
A
#
# COMPACT_ATOMS: atom_id res chain seq x y z
N MET A 1 0.01 23.41 23.31
CA MET A 1 0.79 22.16 23.25
C MET A 1 -0.06 20.93 23.59
N GLN A 2 -0.91 20.97 24.63
CA GLN A 2 -1.83 19.87 24.97
C GLN A 2 -2.82 19.50 23.85
N SER A 3 -3.27 20.48 23.05
CA SER A 3 -4.24 20.28 21.96
C SER A 3 -3.76 19.44 20.77
N PHE A 4 -2.44 19.27 20.59
CA PHE A 4 -1.86 18.45 19.51
C PHE A 4 -1.31 17.11 20.02
N LEU A 5 -0.79 17.09 21.25
CA LEU A 5 -0.20 15.89 21.84
C LEU A 5 -1.24 14.82 22.19
N LEU A 6 -2.45 15.22 22.62
CA LEU A 6 -3.54 14.30 22.92
C LEU A 6 -4.03 13.52 21.69
N PRO A 7 -4.37 14.17 20.56
CA PRO A 7 -4.74 13.46 19.33
C PRO A 7 -3.62 12.56 18.79
N LEU A 8 -2.37 13.04 18.82
CA LEU A 8 -1.21 12.25 18.37
C LEU A 8 -1.03 10.99 19.21
N TRP A 9 -1.08 11.14 20.54
CA TRP A 9 -0.98 10.01 21.45
C TRP A 9 -2.10 9.00 21.22
N HIS A 10 -3.33 9.48 21.00
CA HIS A 10 -4.46 8.62 20.72
C HIS A 10 -4.26 7.80 19.43
N GLN A 11 -3.79 8.42 18.34
CA GLN A 11 -3.53 7.69 17.10
C GLN A 11 -2.37 6.69 17.21
N ILE A 12 -1.33 7.01 17.98
CA ILE A 12 -0.25 6.06 18.29
C ILE A 12 -0.82 4.87 19.07
N VAL A 13 -1.66 5.11 20.07
CA VAL A 13 -2.28 4.03 20.86
C VAL A 13 -3.24 3.19 20.02
N LEU A 14 -4.02 3.79 19.11
CA LEU A 14 -4.92 3.05 18.21
C LEU A 14 -4.15 2.17 17.20
N SER A 15 -3.01 2.65 16.72
CA SER A 15 -2.20 1.92 15.74
C SER A 15 -1.21 0.94 16.39
N ALA A 16 -0.90 1.10 17.68
CA ALA A 16 0.04 0.24 18.41
C ALA A 16 -0.29 -1.26 18.31
N PRO A 17 -1.55 -1.74 18.48
CA PRO A 17 -1.89 -3.15 18.28
C PRO A 17 -1.49 -3.68 16.91
N LEU A 18 -1.62 -2.87 15.86
CA LEU A 18 -1.28 -3.27 14.49
C LEU A 18 0.23 -3.49 14.34
N PHE A 19 1.03 -2.59 14.92
CA PHE A 19 2.50 -2.73 14.92
C PHE A 19 2.97 -3.85 15.86
N ILE A 20 2.27 -4.09 16.97
CA ILE A 20 2.53 -5.25 17.84
C ILE A 20 2.34 -6.56 17.08
N LEU A 21 1.30 -6.69 16.24
CA LEU A 21 1.11 -7.87 15.40
C LEU A 21 2.23 -8.05 14.37
N ALA A 22 2.72 -6.96 13.78
CA ALA A 22 3.89 -7.02 12.90
C ALA A 22 5.16 -7.43 13.66
N ILE A 23 5.38 -6.91 14.87
CA ILE A 23 6.51 -7.31 15.72
C ILE A 23 6.39 -8.77 16.13
N LEU A 24 5.18 -9.25 16.45
CA LEU A 24 4.92 -10.66 16.76
C LEU A 24 5.31 -11.55 15.58
N GLY A 25 4.87 -11.23 14.36
CA GLY A 25 5.27 -11.95 13.15
C GLY A 25 6.79 -11.99 12.96
N TYR A 26 7.46 -10.85 13.20
CA TYR A 26 8.92 -10.78 13.14
C TYR A 26 9.59 -11.67 14.20
N ALA A 27 9.09 -11.66 15.44
CA ALA A 27 9.59 -12.47 16.55
C ALA A 27 9.40 -13.98 16.31
N LEU A 28 8.31 -14.40 15.66
CA LEU A 28 8.08 -15.81 15.32
C LEU A 28 9.18 -16.35 14.40
N ILE A 29 9.61 -15.57 13.40
CA ILE A 29 10.69 -15.98 12.50
C ILE A 29 12.07 -15.84 13.15
N ARG A 30 12.34 -14.72 13.84
CA ARG A 30 13.69 -14.46 14.38
C ARG A 30 14.00 -15.16 15.69
N TRP A 31 13.05 -15.22 16.61
CA TRP A 31 13.27 -15.76 17.96
C TRP A 31 12.72 -17.17 18.09
N ALA A 32 11.48 -17.41 17.64
CA ALA A 32 10.90 -18.75 17.67
C ALA A 32 11.38 -19.65 16.52
N LYS A 33 12.16 -19.10 15.57
CA LYS A 33 12.76 -19.82 14.44
C LYS A 33 11.76 -20.60 13.59
N TRP A 34 10.54 -20.06 13.43
CA TRP A 34 9.56 -20.62 12.51
C TRP A 34 10.15 -20.68 11.09
N SER A 35 9.74 -21.68 10.32
CA SER A 35 10.27 -21.86 8.97
C SER A 35 9.67 -20.83 8.01
N LYS A 36 10.45 -20.48 6.98
CA LYS A 36 10.01 -19.57 5.92
C LYS A 36 8.77 -20.07 5.19
N ASN A 37 8.65 -21.38 5.03
CA ASN A 37 7.47 -22.01 4.41
C ASN A 37 6.16 -21.66 5.15
N VAL A 38 6.21 -21.46 6.48
CA VAL A 38 5.03 -21.01 7.24
C VAL A 38 4.70 -19.55 6.92
N ALA A 39 5.72 -18.68 6.82
CA ALA A 39 5.52 -17.27 6.43
C ALA A 39 4.91 -17.17 5.01
N ASP A 40 5.44 -17.93 4.06
CA ASP A 40 4.96 -17.97 2.68
C ASP A 40 3.53 -18.51 2.60
N GLY A 41 3.24 -19.59 3.33
CA GLY A 41 1.90 -20.17 3.42
C GLY A 41 0.87 -19.20 3.99
N LEU A 42 1.21 -18.52 5.09
CA LEU A 42 0.34 -17.53 5.73
C LEU A 42 0.11 -16.33 4.80
N THR A 43 1.17 -15.81 4.19
CA THR A 43 1.08 -14.71 3.22
C THR A 43 0.17 -15.09 2.06
N LYS A 44 0.35 -16.29 1.49
CA LYS A 44 -0.50 -16.80 0.40
C LYS A 44 -1.96 -16.92 0.81
N PHE A 45 -2.25 -17.42 2.01
CA PHE A 45 -3.61 -17.53 2.53
C PHE A 45 -4.27 -16.16 2.69
N VAL A 46 -3.56 -15.21 3.31
CA VAL A 46 -4.05 -13.84 3.52
C VAL A 46 -4.39 -13.17 2.19
N PHE A 47 -3.50 -13.23 1.21
CA PHE A 47 -3.69 -12.57 -0.08
C PHE A 47 -4.70 -13.27 -1.00
N SER A 48 -4.82 -14.59 -0.92
CA SER A 48 -5.67 -15.35 -1.85
C SER A 48 -7.07 -15.62 -1.31
N VAL A 49 -7.27 -15.53 0.02
CA VAL A 49 -8.53 -15.90 0.66
C VAL A 49 -9.04 -14.80 1.58
N ALA A 50 -8.29 -14.43 2.62
CA ALA A 50 -8.81 -13.56 3.68
C ALA A 50 -9.09 -12.12 3.19
N LEU A 51 -8.11 -11.48 2.54
CA LEU A 51 -8.28 -10.12 2.01
C LEU A 51 -9.30 -10.05 0.86
N PRO A 52 -9.32 -10.99 -0.12
CA PRO A 52 -10.40 -11.04 -1.11
C PRO A 52 -11.78 -11.19 -0.50
N ALA A 53 -11.97 -12.05 0.50
CA ALA A 53 -13.25 -12.23 1.19
C ALA A 53 -13.68 -10.95 1.91
N MET A 54 -12.76 -10.30 2.61
CA MET A 54 -13.00 -9.01 3.27
C MET A 54 -13.44 -7.93 2.26
N LEU A 55 -12.72 -7.79 1.15
CA LEU A 55 -13.02 -6.82 0.11
C LEU A 55 -14.35 -7.13 -0.60
N PHE A 56 -14.63 -8.41 -0.89
CA PHE A 56 -15.89 -8.85 -1.46
C PHE A 56 -17.08 -8.44 -0.59
N ARG A 57 -17.07 -8.83 0.69
CA ARG A 57 -18.15 -8.51 1.63
C ARG A 57 -18.38 -7.01 1.76
N MET A 58 -17.29 -6.25 1.81
CA MET A 58 -17.36 -4.79 1.88
C MET A 58 -18.01 -4.21 0.61
N MET A 59 -17.59 -4.68 -0.57
CA MET A 59 -18.13 -4.19 -1.83
C MET A 59 -19.57 -4.64 -2.09
N CYS A 60 -20.07 -5.71 -1.46
CA CYS A 60 -21.48 -6.11 -1.56
C CYS A 60 -22.46 -5.02 -1.10
N ASN A 61 -22.03 -4.10 -0.22
CA ASN A 61 -22.85 -2.97 0.24
C ASN A 61 -22.53 -1.64 -0.48
N PHE A 62 -21.68 -1.67 -1.52
CA PHE A 62 -21.20 -0.47 -2.22
C PHE A 62 -22.31 0.39 -2.83
N SER A 63 -23.33 -0.21 -3.45
CA SER A 63 -24.46 0.51 -4.08
C SER A 63 -25.31 1.30 -3.08
N LYS A 64 -25.23 0.96 -1.79
CA LYS A 64 -25.94 1.63 -0.70
C LYS A 64 -25.12 2.76 -0.06
N GLN A 65 -23.83 2.88 -0.42
CA GLN A 65 -22.93 3.89 0.12
C GLN A 65 -22.89 5.14 -0.77
N PRO A 66 -22.47 6.30 -0.21
CA PRO A 66 -22.28 7.51 -1.01
C PRO A 66 -21.32 7.25 -2.18
N PRO A 67 -21.54 7.89 -3.34
CA PRO A 67 -20.65 7.74 -4.47
C PRO A 67 -19.25 8.24 -4.11
N VAL A 68 -18.26 7.39 -4.36
CA VAL A 68 -16.84 7.70 -4.13
C VAL A 68 -16.36 8.70 -5.18
N ASP A 69 -15.74 9.80 -4.73
CA ASP A 69 -15.32 10.88 -5.63
C ASP A 69 -14.10 10.49 -6.48
N ALA A 70 -14.30 10.32 -7.80
CA ALA A 70 -13.24 9.93 -8.73
C ALA A 70 -12.03 10.87 -8.74
N ARG A 71 -12.17 12.14 -8.28
CA ARG A 71 -11.05 13.07 -8.10
C ARG A 71 -9.97 12.51 -7.17
N LEU A 72 -10.30 11.57 -6.28
CA LEU A 72 -9.33 10.90 -5.40
C LEU A 72 -8.26 10.13 -6.19
N LEU A 73 -8.62 9.60 -7.36
CA LEU A 73 -7.68 8.90 -8.23
C LEU A 73 -6.69 9.88 -8.86
N ILE A 74 -7.16 11.08 -9.22
CA ILE A 74 -6.30 12.15 -9.73
C ILE A 74 -5.34 12.61 -8.63
N ALA A 75 -5.82 12.80 -7.39
CA ALA A 75 -4.97 13.18 -6.27
C ALA A 75 -3.90 12.11 -5.98
N PHE A 76 -4.30 10.85 -5.84
CA PHE A 76 -3.39 9.76 -5.50
C PHE A 76 -2.42 9.45 -6.65
N PHE A 77 -2.90 9.17 -7.86
CA PHE A 77 -2.02 8.81 -8.97
C PHE A 77 -1.26 10.01 -9.54
N GLY A 78 -1.84 11.20 -9.51
CA GLY A 78 -1.12 12.45 -9.85
C GLY A 78 0.06 12.67 -8.91
N SER A 79 -0.11 12.45 -7.61
CA SER A 79 1.01 12.55 -6.66
C SER A 79 2.09 11.51 -6.94
N CYS A 80 1.70 10.26 -7.26
CA CYS A 80 2.63 9.21 -7.63
C CYS A 80 3.43 9.61 -8.87
N LEU A 81 2.81 10.20 -9.89
CA LEU A 81 3.53 10.68 -11.07
C LEU A 81 4.54 11.79 -10.72
N ILE A 82 4.14 12.77 -9.92
CA ILE A 82 5.02 13.86 -9.50
C ILE A 82 6.21 13.34 -8.69
N VAL A 83 5.97 12.50 -7.68
CA VAL A 83 7.04 11.92 -6.85
C VAL A 83 7.91 10.97 -7.65
N PHE A 84 7.35 10.25 -8.62
CA PHE A 84 8.13 9.43 -9.53
C PHE A 84 9.12 10.28 -10.33
N VAL A 85 8.68 11.40 -10.91
CA VAL A 85 9.54 12.33 -11.65
C VAL A 85 10.60 12.92 -10.73
N ILE A 86 10.23 13.36 -9.53
CA ILE A 86 11.20 13.84 -8.51
C ILE A 86 12.23 12.74 -8.21
N GLY A 87 11.78 11.52 -7.93
CA GLY A 87 12.63 10.36 -7.66
C GLY A 87 13.60 10.05 -8.81
N ARG A 88 13.14 10.14 -10.06
CA ARG A 88 13.98 9.98 -11.26
C ARG A 88 15.07 11.04 -11.36
N VAL A 89 14.71 12.30 -11.11
CA VAL A 89 15.68 13.41 -11.13
C VAL A 89 16.71 13.27 -10.02
N LEU A 90 16.29 12.93 -8.80
CA LEU A 90 17.18 12.69 -7.66
C LEU A 90 18.11 11.49 -7.91
N ALA A 91 17.57 10.40 -8.45
CA ALA A 91 18.35 9.23 -8.82
C ALA A 91 19.47 9.57 -9.81
N ALA A 92 19.16 10.35 -10.84
CA ALA A 92 20.13 10.72 -11.87
C ALA A 92 21.15 11.77 -11.38
N LYS A 93 20.68 12.84 -10.72
CA LYS A 93 21.54 13.99 -10.36
C LYS A 93 22.29 13.82 -9.05
N MET A 94 21.65 13.29 -8.02
CA MET A 94 22.26 13.18 -6.68
C MET A 94 22.94 11.82 -6.48
N LEU A 95 22.27 10.75 -6.88
CA LEU A 95 22.75 9.38 -6.64
C LEU A 95 23.51 8.78 -7.85
N LYS A 96 23.52 9.49 -8.99
CA LYS A 96 24.18 9.07 -10.24
C LYS A 96 23.84 7.63 -10.67
N LEU A 97 22.60 7.22 -10.44
CA LEU A 97 22.11 5.89 -10.79
C LEU A 97 21.86 5.79 -12.30
N ASP A 98 22.09 4.60 -12.86
CA ASP A 98 21.72 4.29 -14.24
C ASP A 98 20.20 4.34 -14.43
N GLY A 99 19.76 4.33 -15.69
CA GLY A 99 18.36 4.47 -16.03
C GLY A 99 17.46 3.38 -15.42
N THR A 100 17.92 2.14 -15.26
CA THR A 100 17.12 1.06 -14.66
C THR A 100 17.09 1.20 -13.14
N SER A 101 18.25 1.40 -12.51
CA SER A 101 18.33 1.65 -11.05
C SER A 101 17.52 2.86 -10.62
N GLY A 102 17.55 3.95 -11.39
CA GLY A 102 16.78 5.15 -11.09
C GLY A 102 15.28 4.95 -11.19
N SER A 103 14.79 4.04 -12.04
CA SER A 103 13.36 3.73 -12.15
C SER A 103 12.89 2.90 -10.96
N VAL A 104 13.67 1.89 -10.56
CA VAL A 104 13.39 1.12 -9.33
C VAL A 104 13.47 2.01 -8.09
N PHE A 105 14.42 2.96 -8.06
CA PHE A 105 14.53 3.94 -6.98
C PHE A 105 13.28 4.83 -6.89
N ALA A 106 12.85 5.42 -8.02
CA ALA A 106 11.67 6.26 -8.07
C ALA A 106 10.40 5.48 -7.67
N LEU A 107 10.32 4.20 -8.02
CA LEU A 107 9.24 3.31 -7.57
C LEU A 107 9.22 3.13 -6.07
N GLY A 108 10.38 3.05 -5.42
CA GLY A 108 10.50 3.06 -3.97
C GLY A 108 9.79 4.24 -3.31
N GLY A 109 9.78 5.41 -3.96
CA GLY A 109 9.13 6.61 -3.46
C GLY A 109 7.60 6.62 -3.57
N ILE A 110 7.01 5.78 -4.43
CA ILE A 110 5.56 5.83 -4.74
C ILE A 110 4.82 4.54 -4.43
N PHE A 111 5.50 3.40 -4.45
CA PHE A 111 4.86 2.10 -4.31
C PHE A 111 4.67 1.78 -2.82
N SER A 112 3.46 1.99 -2.33
CA SER A 112 3.06 1.70 -0.94
C SER A 112 2.69 0.23 -0.72
N ASN A 113 2.91 -0.27 0.50
CA ASN A 113 2.31 -1.51 0.99
C ASN A 113 0.82 -1.32 1.38
N ASN A 114 0.00 -0.87 0.44
CA ASN A 114 -1.40 -0.51 0.73
C ASN A 114 -2.27 -1.73 1.07
N VAL A 115 -1.87 -2.93 0.67
CA VAL A 115 -2.68 -4.13 0.91
C VAL A 115 -2.46 -4.72 2.29
N MET A 116 -1.21 -5.04 2.65
CA MET A 116 -0.94 -5.71 3.95
C MET A 116 -0.94 -4.74 5.13
N LEU A 117 -0.62 -3.47 4.88
CA LEU A 117 -0.50 -2.42 5.90
C LEU A 117 -1.59 -1.35 5.74
N GLY A 118 -1.82 -0.86 4.52
CA GLY A 118 -2.79 0.21 4.25
C GLY A 118 -4.22 -0.14 4.62
N ILE A 119 -4.73 -1.31 4.22
CA ILE A 119 -6.10 -1.71 4.55
C ILE A 119 -6.31 -1.81 6.07
N PRO A 120 -5.53 -2.59 6.85
CA PRO A 120 -5.70 -2.65 8.31
C PRO A 120 -5.65 -1.28 8.99
N VAL A 121 -4.69 -0.45 8.59
CA VAL A 121 -4.51 0.88 9.20
C VAL A 121 -5.67 1.80 8.83
N ALA A 122 -6.18 1.75 7.59
CA ALA A 122 -7.36 2.51 7.18
C ALA A 122 -8.62 2.07 7.95
N THR A 123 -8.85 0.77 8.10
CA THR A 123 -10.01 0.25 8.85
C THR A 123 -9.99 0.71 10.31
N VAL A 124 -8.83 0.68 10.97
CA VAL A 124 -8.73 1.08 12.38
C VAL A 124 -8.75 2.59 12.55
N ALA A 125 -8.05 3.34 11.69
CA ALA A 125 -7.91 4.79 11.86
C ALA A 125 -9.09 5.60 11.31
N LEU A 126 -9.71 5.13 10.22
CA LEU A 126 -10.76 5.86 9.49
C LEU A 126 -12.11 5.11 9.49
N GLY A 127 -12.15 3.88 10.02
CA GLY A 127 -13.36 3.06 10.04
C GLY A 127 -13.67 2.36 8.72
N GLU A 128 -14.70 1.52 8.73
CA GLU A 128 -15.15 0.75 7.56
C GLU A 128 -15.66 1.62 6.40
N ALA A 129 -16.15 2.84 6.70
CA ALA A 129 -16.59 3.81 5.69
C ALA A 129 -15.47 4.26 4.73
N SER A 130 -14.20 4.08 5.12
CA SER A 130 -13.05 4.40 4.28
C SER A 130 -12.76 3.35 3.19
N LEU A 131 -13.25 2.12 3.37
CA LEU A 131 -12.85 0.97 2.57
C LEU A 131 -13.29 1.02 1.10
N PRO A 132 -14.44 1.60 0.71
CA PRO A 132 -14.75 1.86 -0.71
C PRO A 132 -13.70 2.71 -1.42
N SER A 133 -13.25 3.80 -0.79
CA SER A 133 -12.20 4.66 -1.35
C SER A 133 -10.85 3.94 -1.41
N VAL A 134 -10.52 3.14 -0.40
CA VAL A 134 -9.32 2.29 -0.42
C VAL A 134 -9.38 1.27 -1.55
N ALA A 135 -10.51 0.57 -1.71
CA ALA A 135 -10.72 -0.42 -2.76
C ALA A 135 -10.58 0.21 -4.15
N LEU A 136 -11.16 1.39 -4.36
CA LEU A 136 -11.05 2.11 -5.63
C LEU A 136 -9.58 2.43 -5.96
N VAL A 137 -8.81 2.97 -4.99
CA VAL A 137 -7.37 3.17 -5.18
C VAL A 137 -6.67 1.86 -5.52
N LEU A 138 -6.94 0.78 -4.79
CA LEU A 138 -6.26 -0.52 -4.97
C LEU A 138 -6.48 -1.14 -6.36
N VAL A 139 -7.69 -1.06 -6.91
CA VAL A 139 -8.01 -1.56 -8.26
C VAL A 139 -7.10 -0.92 -9.30
N PHE A 140 -6.98 0.41 -9.25
CA PHE A 140 -6.14 1.16 -10.19
C PHE A 140 -4.65 1.10 -9.83
N ASN A 141 -4.31 0.88 -8.56
CA ASN A 141 -2.93 0.86 -8.09
C ASN A 141 -2.11 -0.25 -8.75
N GLY A 142 -2.71 -1.44 -8.90
CA GLY A 142 -2.07 -2.56 -9.60
C GLY A 142 -1.76 -2.23 -11.07
N LEU A 143 -2.72 -1.65 -11.80
CA LEU A 143 -2.55 -1.30 -13.21
C LEU A 143 -1.53 -0.19 -13.43
N ILE A 144 -1.71 0.93 -12.72
CA ILE A 144 -0.98 2.16 -12.98
C ILE A 144 0.48 2.01 -12.59
N LEU A 145 0.76 1.47 -11.41
CA LEU A 145 2.14 1.36 -10.94
C LEU A 145 2.94 0.32 -11.74
N TRP A 146 2.35 -0.82 -12.10
CA TRP A 146 3.03 -1.81 -12.96
C TRP A 146 3.27 -1.30 -14.38
N THR A 147 2.31 -0.55 -14.95
CA THR A 147 2.48 0.08 -16.26
C THR A 147 3.59 1.11 -16.22
N LEU A 148 3.65 1.95 -15.18
CA LEU A 148 4.71 2.94 -14.99
C LEU A 148 6.10 2.31 -14.89
N VAL A 149 6.24 1.20 -14.15
CA VAL A 149 7.52 0.45 -14.08
C VAL A 149 7.93 -0.02 -15.47
N THR A 150 7.02 -0.73 -16.13
CA THR A 150 7.30 -1.44 -17.38
C THR A 150 7.69 -0.45 -18.46
N VAL A 151 6.89 0.61 -18.63
CA VAL A 151 7.17 1.69 -19.57
C VAL A 151 8.50 2.38 -19.25
N SER A 152 8.77 2.68 -17.98
CA SER A 152 10.01 3.38 -17.61
C SER A 152 11.27 2.52 -17.84
N VAL A 153 11.20 1.22 -17.54
CA VAL A 153 12.33 0.30 -17.73
C VAL A 153 12.52 -0.03 -19.22
N GLU A 154 11.45 -0.27 -19.96
CA GLU A 154 11.51 -0.51 -21.42
C GLU A 154 12.05 0.72 -22.16
N TRP A 155 11.59 1.92 -21.79
CA TRP A 155 12.14 3.17 -22.33
C TRP A 155 13.64 3.29 -22.06
N SER A 156 14.09 2.90 -20.87
CA SER A 156 15.51 2.94 -20.50
C SER A 156 16.37 1.88 -21.19
N ARG A 157 15.79 0.76 -21.63
CA ARG A 157 16.53 -0.39 -22.20
C ARG A 157 16.53 -0.46 -23.71
N SER A 158 15.41 -0.11 -24.35
CA SER A 158 15.15 -0.49 -25.75
C SER A 158 14.47 0.59 -26.60
N GLY A 159 14.07 1.73 -26.03
CA GLY A 159 13.54 2.88 -26.79
C GLY A 159 12.25 2.62 -27.58
N SER A 160 11.56 1.49 -27.39
CA SER A 160 10.29 1.16 -28.05
C SER A 160 9.26 0.65 -27.04
N LEU A 161 7.99 0.99 -27.28
CA LEU A 161 6.84 0.64 -26.45
C LEU A 161 6.14 -0.59 -27.04
N SER A 162 5.95 -1.67 -26.27
CA SER A 162 5.18 -2.83 -26.73
C SER A 162 3.73 -2.77 -26.22
N ILE A 163 2.78 -2.61 -27.14
CA ILE A 163 1.33 -2.67 -26.87
C ILE A 163 0.92 -4.02 -26.22
N ASN A 164 1.67 -5.10 -26.48
CA ASN A 164 1.43 -6.43 -25.90
C ASN A 164 1.68 -6.48 -24.38
N GLY A 165 2.53 -5.60 -23.83
CA GLY A 165 2.78 -5.51 -22.39
C GLY A 165 1.58 -4.99 -21.60
N PHE A 166 0.80 -4.07 -22.20
CA PHE A 166 -0.39 -3.50 -21.58
C PHE A 166 -1.53 -4.53 -21.47
N ALA A 167 -1.81 -5.25 -22.55
CA ALA A 167 -2.84 -6.31 -22.56
C ALA A 167 -2.52 -7.42 -21.54
N LYS A 168 -1.25 -7.82 -21.43
CA LYS A 168 -0.80 -8.82 -20.45
C LYS A 168 -0.92 -8.32 -19.00
N THR A 169 -0.61 -7.04 -18.77
CA THR A 169 -0.75 -6.41 -17.45
C THR A 169 -2.22 -6.32 -17.04
N ALA A 170 -3.10 -5.89 -17.95
CA ALA A 170 -4.55 -5.85 -17.71
C ALA A 170 -5.11 -7.25 -17.39
N ALA A 171 -4.69 -8.28 -18.15
CA ALA A 171 -5.10 -9.66 -17.88
C ALA A 171 -4.62 -10.16 -16.50
N ASN A 172 -3.41 -9.81 -16.08
CA ASN A 172 -2.88 -10.20 -14.76
C ASN A 172 -3.59 -9.48 -13.61
N VAL A 173 -3.98 -8.22 -13.83
CA VAL A 173 -4.78 -7.43 -12.88
C VAL A 173 -6.14 -8.08 -12.67
N LEU A 174 -6.84 -8.48 -13.72
CA LEU A 174 -8.13 -9.17 -13.61
C LEU A 174 -8.02 -10.56 -12.95
N LYS A 175 -6.84 -11.18 -12.98
CA LYS A 175 -6.56 -12.45 -12.29
C LYS A 175 -6.16 -12.28 -10.81
N ASN A 176 -5.97 -11.04 -10.34
CA ASN A 176 -5.59 -10.79 -8.96
C ASN A 176 -6.76 -11.10 -8.01
N PRO A 177 -6.61 -11.98 -7.02
CA PRO A 177 -7.68 -12.34 -6.09
C PRO A 177 -8.34 -11.15 -5.41
N LEU A 178 -7.57 -10.10 -5.08
CA LEU A 178 -8.10 -8.88 -4.46
C LEU A 178 -9.04 -8.14 -5.40
N ILE A 179 -8.65 -8.04 -6.67
CA ILE A 179 -9.44 -7.36 -7.71
C ILE A 179 -10.68 -8.17 -8.03
N ILE A 180 -10.56 -9.51 -8.08
CA ILE A 180 -11.71 -10.41 -8.21
C ILE A 180 -12.67 -10.17 -7.04
N GLY A 181 -12.20 -10.10 -5.80
CA GLY A 181 -13.02 -9.80 -4.62
C GLY A 181 -13.75 -8.46 -4.75
N ILE A 182 -13.03 -7.40 -5.11
CA ILE A 182 -13.62 -6.06 -5.29
C ILE A 182 -14.69 -6.07 -6.39
N ILE A 183 -14.35 -6.54 -7.60
CA ILE A 183 -15.26 -6.54 -8.75
C ILE A 183 -16.48 -7.42 -8.49
N SER A 184 -16.29 -8.64 -7.97
CA SER A 184 -17.41 -9.55 -7.68
C SER A 184 -18.35 -9.00 -6.61
N GLY A 185 -17.81 -8.35 -5.56
CA GLY A 185 -18.63 -7.70 -4.54
C GLY A 185 -19.38 -6.50 -5.10
N THR A 186 -18.74 -5.67 -5.92
CA THR A 186 -19.40 -4.52 -6.57
C THR A 186 -20.51 -5.00 -7.51
N LEU A 187 -20.26 -6.02 -8.34
CA LEU A 187 -21.27 -6.60 -9.22
C LEU A 187 -22.45 -7.18 -8.43
N PHE A 188 -22.19 -7.86 -7.32
CA PHE A 188 -23.25 -8.34 -6.43
C PHE A 188 -24.06 -7.17 -5.86
N SER A 189 -23.40 -6.09 -5.46
CA SER A 189 -24.07 -4.90 -4.92
C SER A 189 -25.05 -4.25 -5.88
N LEU A 190 -24.78 -4.32 -7.19
CA LEU A 190 -25.68 -3.81 -8.24
C LEU A 190 -26.97 -4.63 -8.38
N THR A 191 -26.99 -5.87 -7.89
CA THR A 191 -28.21 -6.69 -7.89
C THR A 191 -29.25 -6.20 -6.87
N GLY A 192 -28.82 -5.41 -5.87
CA GLY A 192 -29.69 -4.89 -4.81
C GLY A 192 -30.05 -5.92 -3.73
N TYR A 193 -29.65 -7.19 -3.89
CA TYR A 193 -29.92 -8.24 -2.90
C TYR A 193 -28.93 -8.18 -1.73
N ASP A 194 -29.42 -8.55 -0.55
CA ASP A 194 -28.57 -8.81 0.60
C ASP A 194 -27.93 -10.19 0.52
N LEU A 195 -26.70 -10.30 1.01
CA LEU A 195 -25.95 -11.55 1.01
C LEU A 195 -26.63 -12.54 1.99
N PRO A 196 -27.00 -13.76 1.57
CA PRO A 196 -27.61 -14.73 2.47
C PRO A 196 -26.70 -15.05 3.64
N ALA A 197 -27.26 -15.20 4.85
CA ALA A 197 -26.48 -15.40 6.08
C ALA A 197 -25.48 -16.59 6.00
N VAL A 198 -25.85 -17.64 5.25
CA VAL A 198 -25.01 -18.83 5.01
C VAL A 198 -23.70 -18.48 4.28
N VAL A 199 -23.70 -17.44 3.46
CA VAL A 199 -22.51 -16.93 2.75
C VAL A 199 -21.87 -15.78 3.53
N ASP A 200 -22.67 -14.86 4.08
CA ASP A 200 -22.13 -13.69 4.80
C ASP A 200 -21.32 -14.07 6.03
N GLN A 201 -21.78 -15.05 6.83
CA GLN A 201 -21.08 -15.43 8.06
C GLN A 201 -19.67 -15.98 7.81
N PRO A 202 -19.44 -16.99 6.93
CA PRO A 202 -18.09 -17.45 6.64
C PRO A 202 -17.19 -16.35 6.06
N VAL A 203 -17.73 -15.53 5.15
CA VAL A 203 -16.99 -14.43 4.54
C VAL A 203 -16.61 -13.38 5.59
N SER A 204 -17.52 -13.09 6.53
CA SER A 204 -17.26 -12.21 7.68
C SER A 204 -16.14 -12.76 8.57
N MET A 205 -16.17 -14.06 8.90
CA MET A 205 -15.12 -14.71 9.68
C MET A 205 -13.76 -14.62 8.98
N LEU A 206 -13.70 -14.85 7.67
CA LEU A 206 -12.48 -14.67 6.87
C LEU A 206 -12.03 -13.20 6.82
N GLY A 207 -12.98 -12.26 6.76
CA GLY A 207 -12.69 -10.83 6.76
C GLY A 207 -12.10 -10.35 8.08
N GLN A 208 -12.61 -10.83 9.21
CA GLN A 208 -12.13 -10.46 10.55
C GLN A 208 -10.67 -10.87 10.80
N ILE A 209 -10.22 -11.99 10.22
CA ILE A 209 -8.82 -12.44 10.33
C ILE A 209 -7.89 -11.77 9.32
N ALA A 210 -8.42 -11.13 8.27
CA ALA A 210 -7.62 -10.61 7.16
C ALA A 210 -6.62 -9.56 7.62
N ALA A 211 -7.08 -8.55 8.38
CA ALA A 211 -6.25 -7.48 8.89
C ALA A 211 -5.19 -7.93 9.91
N PRO A 212 -5.53 -8.67 10.99
CA PRO A 212 -4.51 -9.09 11.94
C PRO A 212 -3.49 -10.06 11.34
N MET A 213 -3.93 -11.00 10.50
CA MET A 213 -2.98 -11.93 9.86
C MET A 213 -2.13 -11.27 8.79
N SER A 214 -2.62 -10.24 8.08
CA SER A 214 -1.78 -9.53 7.10
C SER A 214 -0.62 -8.81 7.79
N LEU A 215 -0.83 -8.29 8.99
CA LEU A 215 0.21 -7.64 9.78
C LEU A 215 1.21 -8.64 10.35
N VAL A 216 0.74 -9.79 10.85
CA VAL A 216 1.63 -10.88 11.28
C VAL A 216 2.46 -11.38 10.09
N ALA A 217 1.82 -11.66 8.94
CA ALA A 217 2.51 -12.09 7.73
C ALA A 217 3.53 -11.05 7.23
N LEU A 218 3.18 -9.76 7.29
CA LEU A 218 4.11 -8.66 6.99
C LEU A 218 5.34 -8.73 7.89
N GLY A 219 5.12 -8.86 9.20
CA GLY A 219 6.17 -9.04 10.19
C GLY A 219 7.10 -10.21 9.92
N MET A 220 6.53 -11.37 9.58
CA MET A 220 7.28 -12.56 9.20
C MET A 220 8.13 -12.32 7.96
N GLY A 221 7.58 -11.65 6.95
CA GLY A 221 8.32 -11.25 5.74
C GLY A 221 9.46 -10.27 6.03
N LEU A 222 9.25 -9.29 6.91
CA LEU A 222 10.29 -8.33 7.32
C LEU A 222 11.49 -9.02 7.98
N ALA A 223 11.25 -10.11 8.70
CA ALA A 223 12.32 -10.89 9.32
C ALA A 223 13.27 -11.52 8.29
N GLU A 224 12.87 -11.72 7.05
CA GLU A 224 13.75 -12.31 6.03
C GLU A 224 14.76 -11.31 5.49
N TYR A 225 14.41 -10.04 5.49
CA TYR A 225 15.26 -8.98 4.98
C TYR A 225 16.32 -8.60 6.01
N ARG A 226 17.57 -8.45 5.55
CA ARG A 226 18.65 -7.87 6.34
C ARG A 226 18.89 -6.46 5.83
N ILE A 227 19.06 -5.53 6.77
CA ILE A 227 19.57 -4.20 6.43
C ILE A 227 21.01 -4.41 5.93
N ARG A 228 21.22 -4.15 4.64
CA ARG A 228 22.53 -4.22 3.96
C ARG A 228 23.01 -2.81 3.64
N ASP A 229 24.26 -2.73 3.17
CA ASP A 229 24.90 -1.50 2.71
C ASP A 229 24.07 -0.77 1.64
N GLY A 230 24.26 0.55 1.56
CA GLY A 230 23.46 1.44 0.71
C GLY A 230 22.45 2.31 1.46
N TRP A 231 22.76 2.63 2.73
CA TRP A 231 21.93 3.47 3.61
C TRP A 231 21.52 4.81 2.97
N GLN A 232 22.38 5.41 2.14
CA GLN A 232 22.09 6.66 1.43
C GLN A 232 20.90 6.51 0.46
N ILE A 233 20.88 5.44 -0.32
CA ILE A 233 19.79 5.19 -1.27
C ILE A 233 18.51 4.86 -0.50
N SER A 234 18.61 4.00 0.53
CA SER A 234 17.46 3.63 1.35
C SER A 234 16.85 4.80 2.10
N SER A 235 17.67 5.71 2.66
CA SER A 235 17.19 6.86 3.40
C SER A 235 16.44 7.83 2.49
N VAL A 236 16.94 8.10 1.28
CA VAL A 236 16.23 8.96 0.32
C VAL A 236 14.93 8.31 -0.14
N ILE A 237 14.89 7.00 -0.39
CA ILE A 237 13.63 6.29 -0.66
C ILE A 237 12.63 6.47 0.48
N CYS A 238 13.07 6.29 1.73
CA CYS A 238 12.21 6.46 2.91
C CYS A 238 11.69 7.89 3.02
N THR A 239 12.54 8.90 2.79
CA THR A 239 12.15 10.31 2.81
C THR A 239 11.13 10.62 1.71
N LEU A 240 11.36 10.14 0.49
CA LEU A 240 10.39 10.29 -0.60
C LEU A 240 9.05 9.65 -0.23
N LYS A 241 9.08 8.46 0.36
CA LYS A 241 7.87 7.70 0.64
C LYS A 241 7.08 8.20 1.83
N LEU A 242 7.75 8.53 2.93
CA LEU A 242 7.11 8.85 4.21
C LEU A 242 6.85 10.33 4.41
N ILE A 243 7.52 11.20 3.63
CA ILE A 243 7.38 12.66 3.76
C ILE A 243 6.86 13.26 2.46
N VAL A 244 7.60 13.09 1.36
CA VAL A 244 7.28 13.79 0.10
C VAL A 244 5.97 13.28 -0.50
N GLN A 245 5.77 11.96 -0.58
CA GLN A 245 4.55 11.35 -1.11
C GLN A 245 3.28 11.80 -0.37
N PRO A 246 3.14 11.61 0.96
CA PRO A 246 1.92 12.04 1.65
C PRO A 246 1.70 13.56 1.60
N PHE A 247 2.79 14.36 1.59
CA PHE A 247 2.68 15.80 1.44
C PHE A 247 2.12 16.21 0.07
N ILE A 248 2.63 15.63 -1.02
CA ILE A 248 2.15 15.94 -2.38
C ILE A 248 0.72 15.42 -2.58
N VAL A 249 0.39 14.22 -2.07
CA VAL A 249 -0.99 13.72 -2.08
C VAL A 249 -1.93 14.70 -1.38
N TRP A 250 -1.55 15.18 -0.19
CA TRP A 250 -2.35 16.12 0.58
C TRP A 250 -2.56 17.45 -0.17
N LEU A 251 -1.49 18.01 -0.76
CA LEU A 251 -1.59 19.24 -1.56
C LEU A 251 -2.55 19.08 -2.74
N LEU A 252 -2.48 17.95 -3.46
CA LEU A 252 -3.40 17.69 -4.57
C LEU A 252 -4.83 17.47 -4.08
N ALA A 253 -5.03 16.79 -2.96
CA ALA A 253 -6.35 16.58 -2.39
C ALA A 253 -7.03 17.90 -2.01
N VAL A 254 -6.28 18.82 -1.38
CA VAL A 254 -6.76 20.17 -1.05
C VAL A 254 -7.01 20.98 -2.33
N ALA A 255 -6.10 20.96 -3.30
CA ALA A 255 -6.26 21.68 -4.56
C ALA A 255 -7.49 21.22 -5.37
N LEU A 256 -7.83 19.94 -5.30
CA LEU A 256 -9.01 19.36 -5.96
C LEU A 256 -10.30 19.50 -5.16
N ASN A 257 -10.24 20.10 -3.95
CA ASN A 257 -11.33 20.22 -3.00
C ASN A 257 -12.01 18.87 -2.74
N LEU A 258 -11.20 17.85 -2.43
CA LEU A 258 -11.71 16.53 -2.06
C LEU A 258 -12.48 16.58 -0.74
N PRO A 259 -13.52 15.75 -0.58
CA PRO A 259 -14.18 15.64 0.71
C PRO A 259 -13.21 15.09 1.78
N PRO A 260 -13.50 15.33 3.07
CA PRO A 260 -12.57 15.00 4.15
C PRO A 260 -12.19 13.51 4.20
N MET A 261 -13.15 12.60 4.01
CA MET A 261 -12.91 11.16 4.08
C MET A 261 -11.95 10.70 2.98
N GLU A 262 -12.18 11.09 1.73
CA GLU A 262 -11.34 10.75 0.59
C GLU A 262 -9.94 11.34 0.76
N THR A 263 -9.83 12.59 1.24
CA THR A 263 -8.56 13.23 1.56
C THR A 263 -7.77 12.42 2.58
N GLN A 264 -8.41 12.01 3.66
CA GLN A 264 -7.79 11.18 4.71
C GLN A 264 -7.33 9.83 4.15
N VAL A 265 -8.15 9.18 3.33
CA VAL A 265 -7.81 7.89 2.69
C VAL A 265 -6.59 8.02 1.79
N VAL A 266 -6.57 8.98 0.86
CA VAL A 266 -5.45 9.07 -0.09
C VAL A 266 -4.15 9.45 0.62
N VAL A 267 -4.21 10.33 1.62
CA VAL A 267 -3.03 10.70 2.43
C VAL A 267 -2.55 9.52 3.27
N LEU A 268 -3.46 8.76 3.88
CA LEU A 268 -3.12 7.54 4.62
C LEU A 268 -2.38 6.54 3.73
N LEU A 269 -2.96 6.19 2.58
CA LEU A 269 -2.34 5.28 1.61
C LEU A 269 -1.02 5.84 1.06
N GLY A 270 -0.91 7.15 0.92
CA GLY A 270 0.32 7.85 0.55
C GLY A 270 1.41 7.78 1.61
N SER A 271 1.04 7.74 2.89
CA SER A 271 1.97 7.68 4.04
C SER A 271 2.48 6.27 4.37
N MET A 272 1.89 5.23 3.76
CA MET A 272 2.26 3.83 4.01
C MET A 272 3.71 3.53 3.64
N ALA A 273 4.29 2.55 4.33
CA ALA A 273 5.64 2.05 4.05
C ALA A 273 5.82 1.52 2.62
N VAL A 274 7.08 1.38 2.20
CA VAL A 274 7.43 0.87 0.86
C VAL A 274 6.91 -0.56 0.69
N GLY A 275 6.30 -0.83 -0.47
CA GLY A 275 5.75 -2.14 -0.80
C GLY A 275 6.80 -3.18 -1.19
N VAL A 276 6.48 -4.46 -0.92
CA VAL A 276 7.33 -5.62 -1.25
C VAL A 276 7.68 -5.68 -2.74
N ASN A 277 6.78 -5.19 -3.61
CA ASN A 277 6.98 -5.19 -5.06
C ASN A 277 8.22 -4.39 -5.50
N VAL A 278 8.64 -3.37 -4.76
CA VAL A 278 9.86 -2.61 -5.08
C VAL A 278 11.09 -3.50 -4.96
N TYR A 279 11.14 -4.35 -3.93
CA TYR A 279 12.22 -5.32 -3.76
C TYR A 279 12.18 -6.41 -4.84
N LEU A 280 10.99 -6.92 -5.18
CA LEU A 280 10.86 -7.91 -6.26
C LEU A 280 11.35 -7.35 -7.60
N MET A 281 11.03 -6.09 -7.90
CA MET A 281 11.54 -5.38 -9.08
C MET A 281 13.06 -5.20 -9.04
N ALA A 282 13.58 -4.74 -7.91
CA ALA A 282 15.01 -4.61 -7.69
C ALA A 282 15.73 -5.94 -7.97
N ARG A 283 15.16 -7.06 -7.52
CA ARG A 283 15.68 -8.41 -7.79
C ARG A 283 15.53 -8.84 -9.24
N GLN A 284 14.37 -8.61 -9.85
CA GLN A 284 14.11 -8.97 -11.25
C GLN A 284 15.09 -8.28 -12.20
N PHE A 285 15.38 -7.01 -11.96
CA PHE A 285 16.32 -6.23 -12.76
C PHE A 285 17.76 -6.27 -12.25
N ASN A 286 18.01 -6.95 -11.13
CA ASN A 286 19.30 -7.06 -10.45
C ASN A 286 19.96 -5.69 -10.16
N VAL A 287 19.16 -4.73 -9.69
CA VAL A 287 19.60 -3.36 -9.35
C VAL A 287 19.13 -2.98 -7.96
N ILE A 288 19.95 -2.26 -7.20
CA ILE A 288 19.63 -1.68 -5.87
C ILE A 288 18.88 -2.63 -4.90
N VAL A 289 19.11 -3.94 -4.98
CA VAL A 289 18.41 -4.98 -4.20
C VAL A 289 18.56 -4.77 -2.69
N GLY A 290 19.79 -4.51 -2.23
CA GLY A 290 20.08 -4.20 -0.83
C GLY A 290 19.31 -2.96 -0.37
N PRO A 291 19.51 -1.81 -1.04
CA PRO A 291 18.78 -0.59 -0.72
C PRO A 291 17.25 -0.70 -0.69
N ALA A 292 16.66 -1.44 -1.64
CA ALA A 292 15.20 -1.66 -1.72
C ALA A 292 14.67 -2.54 -0.57
N ALA A 293 15.42 -3.56 -0.16
CA ALA A 293 15.08 -4.36 1.03
C ALA A 293 15.21 -3.54 2.31
N SER A 294 16.33 -2.81 2.46
CA SER A 294 16.58 -1.94 3.61
C SER A 294 15.52 -0.85 3.75
N SER A 295 15.12 -0.19 2.65
CA SER A 295 14.09 0.86 2.68
C SER A 295 12.72 0.30 3.07
N MET A 296 12.37 -0.93 2.67
CA MET A 296 11.14 -1.60 3.10
C MET A 296 11.09 -1.79 4.61
N VAL A 297 12.16 -2.33 5.21
CA VAL A 297 12.23 -2.54 6.66
C VAL A 297 12.21 -1.20 7.40
N ILE A 298 13.08 -0.26 7.01
CA ILE A 298 13.21 1.04 7.66
C ILE A 298 11.90 1.83 7.55
N SER A 299 11.30 1.90 6.36
CA SER A 299 10.05 2.64 6.17
C SER A 299 8.88 2.01 6.92
N THR A 300 8.86 0.69 7.10
CA THR A 300 7.81 0.03 7.89
C THR A 300 7.93 0.40 9.37
N ILE A 301 9.14 0.39 9.92
CA ILE A 301 9.39 0.81 11.30
C ILE A 301 9.04 2.30 11.48
N LEU A 302 9.52 3.16 10.58
CA LEU A 302 9.27 4.60 10.66
C LEU A 302 7.79 4.94 10.44
N SER A 303 7.06 4.18 9.62
CA SER A 303 5.62 4.39 9.38
C SER A 303 4.77 4.29 10.64
N ALA A 304 5.24 3.55 11.66
CA ALA A 304 4.58 3.49 12.96
C ALA A 304 4.47 4.84 13.66
N ILE A 305 5.36 5.76 13.34
CA ILE A 305 5.37 7.11 13.91
C ILE A 305 4.90 8.12 12.86
N THR A 306 5.39 8.02 11.62
CA THR A 306 5.10 9.02 10.59
C THR A 306 3.65 9.00 10.13
N THR A 307 3.02 7.82 10.01
CA THR A 307 1.61 7.75 9.59
C THR A 307 0.67 8.39 10.62
N PRO A 308 0.68 8.01 11.92
CA PRO A 308 -0.13 8.70 12.93
C PRO A 308 0.15 10.20 13.01
N LEU A 309 1.42 10.60 12.86
CA LEU A 309 1.76 12.02 12.85
C LEU A 309 1.10 12.78 11.70
N ILE A 310 1.16 12.24 10.48
CA ILE A 310 0.55 12.84 9.29
C ILE A 310 -0.97 12.89 9.43
N LEU A 311 -1.60 11.81 9.88
CA LEU A 311 -3.04 11.75 10.10
C LEU A 311 -3.51 12.77 11.16
N THR A 312 -2.72 12.98 12.21
CA THR A 312 -2.98 14.03 13.19
C THR A 312 -2.85 15.43 12.59
N LEU A 313 -1.82 15.66 11.76
CA LEU A 313 -1.58 16.95 11.10
C LEU A 313 -2.68 17.35 10.12
N ILE A 314 -3.25 16.39 9.37
CA ILE A 314 -4.39 16.66 8.47
C ILE A 314 -5.73 16.78 9.21
N GLY A 315 -5.73 16.70 10.54
CA GLY A 315 -6.91 16.94 11.36
C GLY A 315 -7.88 15.76 11.43
N VAL A 316 -7.40 14.52 11.25
CA VAL A 316 -8.21 13.32 11.57
C VAL A 316 -8.47 13.32 13.08
N ARG A 317 -9.65 13.79 13.47
CA ARG A 317 -10.18 13.66 14.83
C ARG A 317 -11.04 12.40 14.83
N VAL A 318 -10.62 11.42 15.63
CA VAL A 318 -11.45 10.26 15.98
C VAL A 318 -12.49 10.72 16.98
#